data_AF-A0A842ZRA7-F1
#
_entry.id   AF-A0A842ZRA7-F1
#
_cell.length_a   1.000
_cell.length_b   1.000
_cell.length_c   1.000
_cell.angle_alpha   90.00
_cell.angle_beta   90.00
_cell.angle_gamma   90.00
#
_symmetry.space_group_name_H-M   'P 1'
#
loop_
_entity.id
_entity.type
_entity.pdbx_description
1 polymer ?
#
loop_
_entity_poly.entity_id
_entity_poly.type
_entity_poly.pdbx_seq_one_letter_code
_entity_poly.pdbx_strand_id
1 'polypeptide(L)'
;MMFPKHKKERSLNQMTVDEFKLAYPKKKWSQPERSKTGKAECSEDNLQSYANDAIELRGWSYLRFPNRFMSWMKLNTPPWIQAVFFGQIGGRMPDNFLFAPLGNGLFLGLKLELKTQDKKGRAVGRTHGKQKRYAESEGWPIARSPEQIEAELNVFEKKLKEIKNKLAFD
;
A
#
# COMPACT_ATOMS: atom_id res chain seq x y z
N MET A 1 15.56 -28.84 42.53
CA MET A 1 15.60 -28.27 41.17
C MET A 1 14.16 -28.12 40.67
N MET A 2 13.66 -26.90 40.52
CA MET A 2 12.34 -26.64 39.93
C MET A 2 12.57 -25.98 38.56
N PHE A 3 12.16 -26.66 37.49
CA PHE A 3 12.09 -26.04 36.17
C PHE A 3 10.86 -25.13 36.10
N PRO A 4 10.99 -23.85 35.72
CA PRO A 4 9.82 -23.03 35.48
C PRO A 4 9.09 -23.50 34.22
N LYS A 5 7.77 -23.56 34.35
CA LYS A 5 6.79 -23.83 33.30
C LYS A 5 7.11 -23.04 32.03
N HIS A 6 7.13 -23.72 30.88
CA HIS A 6 7.09 -23.08 29.57
C HIS A 6 5.98 -22.02 29.54
N LYS A 7 6.38 -20.74 29.52
CA LYS A 7 5.53 -19.69 28.99
C LYS A 7 5.19 -20.11 27.56
N LYS A 8 3.90 -20.29 27.26
CA LYS A 8 3.44 -20.26 25.87
C LYS A 8 3.89 -18.93 25.29
N GLU A 9 4.95 -18.95 24.50
CA GLU A 9 5.26 -17.89 23.58
C GLU A 9 4.04 -17.76 22.66
N ARG A 10 3.21 -16.76 22.91
CA ARG A 10 2.31 -16.27 21.87
C ARG A 10 3.25 -15.70 20.82
N SER A 11 3.39 -16.40 19.69
CA SER A 11 4.05 -15.86 18.51
C SER A 11 3.46 -14.48 18.23
N LEU A 12 4.33 -13.49 18.09
CA LEU A 12 3.94 -12.15 17.71
C LEU A 12 3.19 -12.22 16.37
N ASN A 13 1.97 -11.66 16.37
CA ASN A 13 1.26 -11.18 15.18
C ASN A 13 0.86 -12.21 14.11
N GLN A 14 0.00 -13.16 14.46
CA GLN A 14 -0.92 -13.74 13.48
C GLN A 14 -2.35 -13.46 13.94
N MET A 15 -2.89 -12.31 13.49
CA MET A 15 -4.35 -12.14 13.47
C MET A 15 -4.92 -13.29 12.63
N THR A 16 -5.90 -13.98 13.18
CA THR A 16 -6.65 -14.98 12.41
C THR A 16 -7.39 -14.31 11.26
N VAL A 17 -7.66 -15.03 10.17
CA VAL A 17 -8.37 -14.50 8.99
C VAL A 17 -9.75 -13.92 9.37
N ASP A 18 -10.38 -14.43 10.43
CA ASP A 18 -11.68 -13.95 10.90
C ASP A 18 -11.56 -12.68 11.77
N GLU A 19 -10.52 -12.57 12.61
CA GLU A 19 -10.16 -11.31 13.28
C GLU A 19 -9.77 -10.24 12.25
N PHE A 20 -9.10 -10.66 11.17
CA PHE A 20 -8.74 -9.82 10.04
C PHE A 20 -10.00 -9.25 9.39
N LYS A 21 -10.96 -10.09 8.97
CA LYS A 21 -12.24 -9.65 8.36
C LYS A 21 -13.08 -8.72 9.26
N LEU A 22 -12.96 -8.84 10.59
CA LEU A 22 -13.66 -7.97 11.55
C LEU A 22 -13.02 -6.58 11.70
N ALA A 23 -11.71 -6.46 11.42
CA ALA A 23 -10.94 -5.24 11.62
C ALA A 23 -11.00 -4.28 10.42
N TYR A 24 -11.51 -4.70 9.27
CA TYR A 24 -11.53 -3.88 8.06
C TYR A 24 -12.86 -3.17 7.80
N PRO A 25 -12.77 -1.96 7.23
CA PRO A 25 -13.93 -1.14 6.97
C PRO A 25 -14.84 -1.77 5.91
N LYS A 26 -16.08 -2.06 6.31
CA LYS A 26 -17.08 -2.79 5.49
C LYS A 26 -17.76 -1.94 4.41
N LYS A 27 -17.56 -0.61 4.40
CA LYS A 27 -18.27 0.31 3.50
C LYS A 27 -17.44 0.67 2.26
N LYS A 28 -18.06 0.50 1.09
CA LYS A 28 -17.55 1.00 -0.20
C LYS A 28 -17.58 2.53 -0.21
N TRP A 29 -16.53 3.11 -0.76
CA TRP A 29 -16.32 4.56 -0.83
C TRP A 29 -17.08 5.18 -2.01
N SER A 30 -17.90 6.19 -1.75
CA SER A 30 -18.29 7.24 -2.71
C SER A 30 -17.62 8.51 -2.23
N GLN A 31 -16.85 9.23 -3.07
CA GLN A 31 -15.95 10.31 -2.65
C GLN A 31 -16.54 11.19 -1.51
N PRO A 32 -16.14 11.02 -0.23
CA PRO A 32 -16.79 11.69 0.87
C PRO A 32 -15.85 12.64 1.61
N GLU A 33 -16.50 13.53 2.35
CA GLU A 33 -15.88 14.54 3.21
C GLU A 33 -14.98 13.94 4.30
N ARG A 34 -13.96 14.71 4.68
CA ARG A 34 -12.95 14.35 5.68
C ARG A 34 -13.58 13.99 7.03
N SER A 35 -13.04 12.98 7.71
CA SER A 35 -13.46 12.70 9.09
C SER A 35 -12.98 13.79 10.05
N LYS A 36 -13.90 14.31 10.88
CA LYS A 36 -13.58 15.15 12.04
C LYS A 36 -13.03 14.33 13.22
N THR A 37 -13.22 13.02 13.21
CA THR A 37 -12.77 12.08 14.25
C THR A 37 -11.54 11.34 13.74
N GLY A 38 -10.36 11.62 14.30
CA GLY A 38 -9.07 11.13 13.79
C GLY A 38 -8.75 9.64 14.01
N LYS A 39 -9.71 8.80 14.43
CA LYS A 39 -9.48 7.37 14.67
C LYS A 39 -9.93 6.56 13.45
N ALA A 40 -8.96 5.94 12.77
CA ALA A 40 -9.22 4.96 11.73
C ALA A 40 -9.83 3.68 12.31
N GLU A 41 -10.61 2.99 11.49
CA GLU A 41 -11.15 1.66 11.79
C GLU A 41 -10.06 0.59 11.73
N CYS A 42 -9.12 0.73 10.78
CA CYS A 42 -7.94 -0.12 10.64
C CYS A 42 -6.67 0.75 10.57
N SER A 43 -5.56 0.26 11.09
CA SER A 43 -4.26 0.93 10.99
C SER A 43 -3.70 0.84 9.56
N GLU A 44 -2.87 1.82 9.19
CA GLU A 44 -2.20 1.84 7.89
C GLU A 44 -1.22 0.67 7.76
N ASP A 45 -0.54 0.32 8.86
CA ASP A 45 0.37 -0.84 8.92
C ASP A 45 -0.35 -2.16 8.62
N ASN A 46 -1.56 -2.37 9.14
CA ASN A 46 -2.32 -3.58 8.86
C ASN A 46 -2.77 -3.65 7.40
N LEU A 47 -3.27 -2.53 6.86
CA LEU A 47 -3.66 -2.43 5.46
C LEU A 47 -2.45 -2.65 4.52
N GLN A 48 -1.28 -2.17 4.93
CA GLN A 48 -0.02 -2.36 4.22
C GLN A 48 0.44 -3.81 4.23
N SER A 49 0.39 -4.49 5.40
CA SER A 49 0.73 -5.91 5.50
C SER A 49 -0.15 -6.74 4.58
N TYR A 50 -1.45 -6.47 4.56
CA TYR A 50 -2.37 -7.13 3.64
C TYR A 50 -2.01 -6.94 2.18
N ALA A 51 -1.73 -5.70 1.77
CA ALA A 51 -1.36 -5.41 0.40
C ALA A 51 -0.12 -6.22 0.02
N ASN A 52 0.90 -6.24 0.88
CA ASN A 52 2.12 -7.00 0.63
C ASN A 52 1.85 -8.49 0.48
N ASP A 53 1.12 -9.10 1.43
CA ASP A 53 0.76 -10.52 1.38
C ASP A 53 -0.01 -10.86 0.10
N ALA A 54 -0.98 -10.02 -0.29
CA ALA A 54 -1.78 -10.20 -1.49
C ALA A 54 -0.97 -10.10 -2.79
N ILE A 55 0.07 -9.27 -2.80
CA ILE A 55 1.00 -9.10 -3.93
C ILE A 55 1.96 -10.28 -4.01
N GLU A 56 2.52 -10.71 -2.87
CA GLU A 56 3.44 -11.84 -2.78
C GLU A 56 2.77 -13.15 -3.18
N LEU A 57 1.52 -13.39 -2.76
CA LEU A 57 0.74 -14.56 -3.17
C LEU A 57 0.51 -14.62 -4.68
N ARG A 58 0.56 -13.49 -5.39
CA ARG A 58 0.45 -13.42 -6.85
C ARG A 58 1.80 -13.56 -7.56
N GLY A 59 2.90 -13.69 -6.81
CA GLY A 59 4.25 -13.83 -7.34
C GLY A 59 4.78 -12.56 -8.01
N TRP A 60 4.26 -11.38 -7.64
CA TRP A 60 4.71 -10.10 -8.19
C TRP A 60 5.77 -9.47 -7.30
N SER A 61 6.69 -8.71 -7.92
CA SER A 61 7.68 -7.93 -7.18
C SER A 61 7.09 -6.57 -6.81
N TYR A 62 7.50 -5.99 -5.70
CA TYR A 62 7.12 -4.64 -5.33
C TYR A 62 8.26 -3.90 -4.64
N LEU A 63 8.29 -2.58 -4.84
CA LEU A 63 9.13 -1.65 -4.12
C LEU A 63 8.28 -0.92 -3.08
N ARG A 64 8.79 -0.89 -1.86
CA ARG A 64 8.27 -0.07 -0.78
C ARG A 64 9.35 0.92 -0.35
N PHE A 65 8.99 2.19 -0.25
CA PHE A 65 9.86 3.17 0.40
C PHE A 65 9.66 3.11 1.91
N PRO A 66 10.66 2.72 2.71
CA PRO A 66 10.51 2.67 4.14
C PRO A 66 10.34 4.08 4.71
N ASN A 67 9.30 4.32 5.53
CA ASN A 67 9.10 5.60 6.21
C ASN A 67 10.34 6.04 7.00
N ARG A 68 11.07 5.08 7.59
CA ARG A 68 12.33 5.35 8.32
C ARG A 68 13.46 5.83 7.42
N PHE A 69 13.52 5.40 6.16
CA PHE A 69 14.53 5.88 5.21
C PHE A 69 14.30 7.34 4.87
N MET A 70 13.06 7.74 4.63
CA MET A 70 12.71 9.15 4.37
C MET A 70 13.03 10.04 5.57
N SER A 71 12.75 9.57 6.79
CA SER A 71 13.13 10.28 8.02
C SER A 71 14.64 10.35 8.20
N TRP A 72 15.36 9.26 7.93
CA TRP A 72 16.81 9.22 7.99
C TRP A 72 17.44 10.21 7.00
N MET A 73 16.95 10.25 5.75
CA MET A 73 17.40 11.21 4.73
C MET A 73 17.25 12.66 5.21
N LYS A 74 16.10 13.02 5.80
CA LYS A 74 15.87 14.38 6.33
C LYS A 74 16.83 14.78 7.44
N LEU A 75 17.23 13.82 8.28
CA LEU A 75 18.05 14.09 9.46
C LEU A 75 19.56 14.00 9.18
N ASN A 76 19.98 13.19 8.21
CA ASN A 76 21.38 12.80 8.06
C ASN A 76 22.03 13.22 6.74
N THR A 77 21.29 13.80 5.79
CA THR A 77 21.88 14.23 4.50
C THR A 77 22.06 15.74 4.41
N PRO A 78 23.09 16.24 3.70
CA PRO A 78 23.27 17.66 3.44
C PRO A 78 22.03 18.31 2.79
N PRO A 79 21.71 19.59 3.11
CA PRO A 79 20.49 20.25 2.62
C PRO A 79 20.32 20.25 1.08
N TRP A 80 21.41 20.32 0.32
CA TRP A 80 21.35 20.28 -1.15
C TRP A 80 20.95 18.90 -1.68
N ILE A 81 21.39 17.81 -1.04
CA ILE A 81 20.95 16.43 -1.36
C ILE A 81 19.47 16.28 -1.01
N GLN A 82 19.05 16.79 0.16
CA GLN A 82 17.64 16.78 0.55
C GLN A 82 16.78 17.52 -0.48
N ALA A 83 17.21 18.70 -0.93
CA ALA A 83 16.48 19.49 -1.91
C ALA A 83 16.31 18.77 -3.25
N VAL A 84 17.38 18.13 -3.76
CA VAL A 84 17.31 17.31 -4.99
C VAL A 84 16.39 16.10 -4.78
N PHE A 85 16.64 15.33 -3.72
CA PHE A 85 15.92 14.09 -3.44
C PHE A 85 14.42 14.32 -3.19
N PHE A 86 14.05 15.22 -2.25
CA PHE A 86 12.65 15.55 -1.99
C PHE A 86 12.02 16.42 -3.09
N GLY A 87 12.82 17.08 -3.92
CA GLY A 87 12.35 17.73 -5.15
C GLY A 87 11.83 16.73 -6.18
N GLN A 88 12.55 15.63 -6.38
CA GLN A 88 12.22 14.60 -7.37
C GLN A 88 11.24 13.54 -6.85
N ILE A 89 11.42 13.12 -5.60
CA ILE A 89 10.76 11.94 -5.01
C ILE A 89 9.70 12.36 -3.97
N GLY A 90 9.81 13.57 -3.42
CA GLY A 90 8.93 14.08 -2.37
C GLY A 90 7.46 14.15 -2.82
N GLY A 91 6.65 13.26 -2.26
CA GLY A 91 5.24 13.12 -2.57
C GLY A 91 4.94 12.45 -3.92
N ARG A 92 5.96 11.99 -4.65
CA ARG A 92 5.83 11.26 -5.92
C ARG A 92 5.97 9.74 -5.77
N MET A 93 6.16 9.25 -4.55
CA MET A 93 6.18 7.82 -4.25
C MET A 93 4.85 7.38 -3.64
N PRO A 94 4.20 6.35 -4.24
CA PRO A 94 3.08 5.67 -3.60
C PRO A 94 3.58 4.77 -2.46
N ASP A 95 2.65 4.33 -1.61
CA ASP A 95 2.94 3.34 -0.56
C ASP A 95 3.49 2.01 -1.15
N ASN A 96 2.93 1.55 -2.26
CA ASN A 96 3.40 0.37 -3.01
C ASN A 96 3.64 0.72 -4.48
N PHE A 97 4.82 0.36 -5.01
CA PHE A 97 5.05 0.30 -6.46
C PHE A 97 5.29 -1.15 -6.87
N LEU A 98 4.30 -1.76 -7.55
CA LEU A 98 4.33 -3.15 -7.98
C LEU A 98 4.85 -3.28 -9.40
N PHE A 99 5.48 -4.42 -9.69
CA PHE A 99 5.99 -4.78 -11.01
C PHE A 99 5.67 -6.25 -11.29
N ALA A 100 5.02 -6.49 -12.43
CA ALA A 100 4.77 -7.82 -12.94
C ALA A 100 5.47 -8.00 -14.30
N PRO A 101 6.20 -9.12 -14.52
CA PRO A 101 6.93 -9.34 -15.75
C PRO A 101 5.97 -9.58 -16.92
N LEU A 102 6.19 -8.86 -18.03
CA LEU A 102 5.49 -9.05 -19.30
C LEU A 102 6.21 -10.04 -20.23
N GLY A 103 7.53 -10.22 -20.05
CA GLY A 103 8.41 -10.96 -20.96
C GLY A 103 9.41 -10.01 -21.64
N ASN A 104 10.50 -10.54 -22.23
CA ASN A 104 11.50 -9.78 -22.99
C ASN A 104 12.10 -8.57 -22.23
N GLY A 105 12.28 -8.69 -20.91
CA GLY A 105 12.79 -7.61 -20.06
C GLY A 105 11.79 -6.48 -19.79
N LEU A 106 10.54 -6.59 -20.24
CA LEU A 106 9.48 -5.62 -19.99
C LEU A 106 8.69 -5.97 -18.73
N PHE A 107 8.23 -4.92 -18.04
CA PHE A 107 7.44 -5.01 -16.82
C PHE A 107 6.22 -4.10 -16.92
N LEU A 108 5.08 -4.58 -16.42
CA LEU A 108 3.92 -3.75 -16.14
C LEU A 108 4.04 -3.23 -14.71
N GLY A 109 3.96 -1.91 -14.53
CA GLY A 109 4.04 -1.26 -13.22
C GLY A 109 2.68 -0.80 -12.71
N LEU A 110 2.44 -0.90 -11.41
CA LEU A 110 1.28 -0.31 -10.73
C LEU A 110 1.72 0.49 -9.52
N LYS A 111 1.32 1.77 -9.47
CA LYS A 111 1.53 2.65 -8.32
C LYS A 111 0.26 2.64 -7.47
N LEU A 112 0.28 1.93 -6.34
CA LEU A 112 -0.86 1.77 -5.45
C LEU A 112 -0.62 2.56 -4.16
N GLU A 113 -1.50 3.52 -3.89
CA GLU A 113 -1.51 4.30 -2.65
C GLU A 113 -2.51 3.69 -1.66
N LEU A 114 -2.14 3.64 -0.38
CA LEU A 114 -2.98 3.12 0.69
C LEU A 114 -3.40 4.25 1.64
N LYS A 115 -4.68 4.33 1.98
CA LYS A 115 -5.16 5.29 2.98
C LYS A 115 -6.16 4.66 3.93
N THR A 116 -6.11 5.00 5.20
CA THR A 116 -7.07 4.47 6.17
C THR A 116 -8.39 5.24 6.15
N GLN A 117 -9.45 4.61 6.64
CA GLN A 117 -10.77 5.22 6.79
C GLN A 117 -11.35 4.97 8.19
N ASP A 118 -12.29 5.81 8.61
CA ASP A 118 -13.04 5.64 9.85
C ASP A 118 -14.24 4.71 9.66
N LYS A 119 -14.95 4.40 10.76
CA LYS A 119 -16.16 3.55 10.77
C LYS A 119 -17.31 4.03 9.88
N LYS A 120 -17.25 5.29 9.41
CA LYS A 120 -18.26 5.87 8.52
C LYS A 120 -17.81 5.83 7.05
N GLY A 121 -16.63 5.26 6.74
CA GLY A 121 -16.06 5.22 5.40
C GLY A 121 -15.41 6.53 4.96
N ARG A 122 -15.09 7.43 5.90
CA ARG A 122 -14.44 8.72 5.61
C ARG A 122 -12.94 8.58 5.72
N ALA A 123 -12.20 9.26 4.85
CA ALA A 123 -10.74 9.23 4.90
C ALA A 123 -10.21 9.76 6.24
N VAL A 124 -9.22 9.06 6.79
CA VAL A 124 -8.45 9.48 7.96
C VAL A 124 -7.06 9.89 7.48
N GLY A 125 -6.60 11.08 7.89
CA GLY A 125 -5.40 11.71 7.36
C GLY A 125 -5.65 12.61 6.14
N ARG A 126 -4.57 13.10 5.53
CA ARG A 126 -4.59 13.91 4.31
C ARG A 126 -3.59 13.30 3.34
N THR A 127 -4.02 13.00 2.12
CA THR A 127 -3.10 12.92 0.98
C THR A 127 -2.65 14.37 0.71
N HIS A 128 -1.48 14.75 1.20
CA HIS A 128 -1.05 16.15 1.21
C HIS A 128 -0.51 16.59 -0.15
N GLY A 129 -1.04 17.72 -0.66
CA GLY A 129 -0.46 18.52 -1.75
C GLY A 129 -0.01 17.71 -2.96
N LYS A 130 1.31 17.52 -3.07
CA LYS A 130 1.96 16.84 -4.20
C LYS A 130 1.48 15.40 -4.41
N GLN A 131 1.24 14.61 -3.36
CA GLN A 131 0.79 13.21 -3.51
C GLN A 131 -0.57 13.10 -4.17
N LYS A 132 -1.54 13.96 -3.79
CA LYS A 132 -2.86 13.98 -4.43
C LYS A 132 -2.72 14.35 -5.91
N ARG A 133 -1.94 15.40 -6.20
CA ARG A 133 -1.69 15.85 -7.57
C ARG A 133 -1.07 14.74 -8.42
N TYR A 134 -0.06 14.04 -7.90
CA TYR A 134 0.58 12.94 -8.63
C TYR A 134 -0.34 11.73 -8.78
N ALA A 135 -1.09 11.36 -7.74
CA ALA A 135 -2.06 10.28 -7.82
C ALA A 135 -3.12 10.55 -8.90
N GLU A 136 -3.60 11.79 -9.03
CA GLU A 136 -4.54 12.20 -10.08
C GLU A 136 -3.87 12.26 -11.46
N SER A 137 -2.71 12.92 -11.58
CA SER A 137 -2.05 13.13 -12.88
C SER A 137 -1.41 11.87 -13.46
N GLU A 138 -1.00 10.94 -12.61
CA GLU A 138 -0.34 9.69 -13.00
C GLU A 138 -1.25 8.46 -12.81
N GLY A 139 -2.51 8.67 -12.40
CA GLY A 139 -3.53 7.62 -12.32
C GLY A 139 -3.26 6.54 -11.28
N TRP A 140 -2.77 6.90 -10.10
CA TRP A 140 -2.53 5.93 -9.02
C TRP A 140 -3.87 5.55 -8.38
N PRO A 141 -4.26 4.27 -8.36
CA PRO A 141 -5.37 3.86 -7.52
C PRO A 141 -5.05 4.11 -6.05
N ILE A 142 -6.07 4.58 -5.32
CA ILE A 142 -5.98 4.78 -3.88
C ILE A 142 -6.93 3.80 -3.19
N ALA A 143 -6.39 2.75 -2.58
CA ALA A 143 -7.14 1.73 -1.88
C ALA A 143 -7.21 2.01 -0.36
N ARG A 144 -8.34 1.67 0.26
CA ARG A 144 -8.62 1.98 1.67
C ARG A 144 -9.21 0.81 2.46
N SER A 145 -9.37 -0.32 1.78
CA SER A 145 -9.81 -1.57 2.37
C SER A 145 -9.20 -2.74 1.59
N PRO A 146 -9.15 -3.95 2.19
CA PRO A 146 -8.73 -5.18 1.53
C PRO A 146 -9.47 -5.42 0.22
N GLU A 147 -10.79 -5.18 0.19
CA GLU A 147 -11.62 -5.41 -0.99
C GLU A 147 -11.26 -4.47 -2.14
N GLN A 148 -10.88 -3.23 -1.83
CA GLN A 148 -10.40 -2.29 -2.84
C GLN A 148 -9.00 -2.66 -3.33
N ILE A 149 -8.12 -3.09 -2.44
CA ILE A 149 -6.79 -3.60 -2.82
C ILE A 149 -6.98 -4.75 -3.81
N GLU A 150 -7.76 -5.75 -3.45
CA GLU A 150 -8.08 -6.91 -4.30
C GLU A 150 -8.70 -6.51 -5.64
N ALA A 151 -9.65 -5.57 -5.64
CA ALA A 151 -10.25 -5.08 -6.87
C ALA A 151 -9.20 -4.47 -7.83
N GLU A 152 -8.30 -3.64 -7.31
CA GLU A 152 -7.24 -3.01 -8.12
C GLU A 152 -6.19 -4.04 -8.59
N LEU A 153 -5.81 -4.99 -7.74
CA LEU A 153 -4.90 -6.08 -8.13
C LEU A 153 -5.53 -6.96 -9.22
N ASN A 154 -6.83 -7.22 -9.17
CA ASN A 154 -7.53 -8.00 -10.20
C ASN A 154 -7.64 -7.23 -11.54
N VAL A 155 -7.87 -5.91 -11.49
CA VAL A 155 -7.81 -5.05 -12.69
C VAL A 155 -6.41 -5.08 -13.30
N PHE A 156 -5.37 -4.99 -12.47
CA PHE A 156 -3.98 -5.08 -12.90
C PHE A 156 -3.64 -6.44 -13.52
N GLU A 157 -4.06 -7.54 -12.90
CA GLU A 157 -3.87 -8.89 -13.43
C GLU A 157 -4.55 -9.08 -14.79
N LYS A 158 -5.77 -8.54 -14.94
CA LYS A 158 -6.49 -8.57 -16.21
C LYS A 158 -5.70 -7.84 -17.30
N LYS A 159 -5.25 -6.61 -17.02
CA LYS A 159 -4.39 -5.84 -17.95
C LYS A 159 -3.09 -6.57 -18.29
N LEU A 160 -2.47 -7.22 -17.31
CA LEU A 160 -1.27 -8.01 -17.51
C LEU A 160 -1.51 -9.14 -18.52
N LYS A 161 -2.60 -9.90 -18.35
CA LYS A 161 -2.99 -10.98 -19.26
C LYS A 161 -3.31 -10.45 -20.66
N GLU A 162 -4.05 -9.36 -20.76
CA GLU A 162 -4.39 -8.72 -22.04
C GLU A 162 -3.14 -8.30 -22.83
N ILE A 163 -2.16 -7.67 -22.16
CA ILE A 163 -0.91 -7.25 -22.80
C ILE A 163 -0.06 -8.46 -23.19
N LYS A 164 0.08 -9.45 -22.30
CA LYS A 164 0.83 -10.68 -22.61
C LYS A 164 0.27 -11.40 -23.83
N ASN A 165 -1.05 -11.51 -23.94
CA ASN A 165 -1.68 -12.11 -25.09
C ASN A 165 -1.33 -11.33 -26.37
N LYS A 166 -1.40 -10.00 -26.35
CA LYS A 166 -1.01 -9.18 -27.52
C LYS A 166 0.45 -9.39 -27.91
N LEU A 167 1.36 -9.38 -26.93
CA LEU A 167 2.80 -9.58 -27.16
C LEU A 167 3.15 -11.00 -27.62
N ALA A 168 2.27 -11.98 -27.44
CA ALA A 168 2.49 -13.36 -27.89
C ALA A 168 2.08 -13.59 -29.35
N PHE A 169 1.36 -12.64 -29.96
CA PHE A 169 0.94 -12.68 -31.37
C PHE A 169 1.74 -11.71 -32.26
N ASP A 170 2.70 -10.98 -31.69
CA ASP A 170 3.71 -10.18 -32.38
C ASP A 170 5.05 -10.95 -32.41
#